data_AF-A0A2A5E8H7-F1
#
_entry.id   AF-A0A2A5E8H7-F1
#
_cell.length_a   1.000
_cell.length_b   1.000
_cell.length_c   1.000
_cell.angle_alpha   90.00
_cell.angle_beta   90.00
_cell.angle_gamma   90.00
#
_symmetry.space_group_name_H-M   'P 1'
#
loop_
_entity.id
_entity.type
_entity.pdbx_description
1 polymer ?
#
loop_
_entity_poly.entity_id
_entity_poly.type
_entity_poly.pdbx_seq_one_letter_code
_entity_poly.pdbx_strand_id
1 'polypeptide(L)'
;MRIALSTALILSAFLLGCNGESQPSPTDAPPPPPPPTPQEMATSIIKSTNMNAPAPPAGSKYPQAEATKVKNIFNQKKQELSRTEDGTLALRMVSQRVDQNMRVFQQAKLWEHVLVYSELHTILNPGSKKYVDIQQRAIAELKRPIVTIKGFVSVGNSEQKIAFLDLYMPLQGETHTDRMREGEEKYGIKFIEVIGREQGVLFEYMATGDTFEVFTNKASK
;
A
#
# COMPACT_ATOMS: atom_id res chain seq x y z
N MET A 1 52.31 -18.47 -39.09
CA MET A 1 51.93 -19.56 -40.02
C MET A 1 50.43 -19.45 -40.24
N ARG A 2 49.99 -18.59 -41.17
CA ARG A 2 49.70 -18.83 -42.60
C ARG A 2 48.32 -19.51 -42.86
N ILE A 3 47.41 -18.70 -43.46
CA ILE A 3 46.47 -19.05 -44.58
C ILE A 3 45.16 -19.75 -44.15
N ALA A 4 43.93 -19.50 -44.66
CA ALA A 4 43.26 -18.66 -45.67
C ALA A 4 41.74 -18.61 -45.30
N LEU A 5 40.97 -17.52 -45.48
CA LEU A 5 40.35 -17.02 -46.72
C LEU A 5 39.40 -18.02 -47.42
N SER A 6 38.09 -17.75 -47.44
CA SER A 6 37.16 -18.06 -48.55
C SER A 6 35.81 -17.35 -48.39
N THR A 7 35.75 -16.17 -48.99
CA THR A 7 34.58 -15.42 -49.46
C THR A 7 33.75 -16.21 -50.47
N ALA A 8 32.42 -16.13 -50.37
CA ALA A 8 31.51 -16.41 -51.49
C ALA A 8 30.48 -15.27 -51.60
N LEU A 9 30.76 -14.39 -52.56
CA LEU A 9 29.97 -13.26 -53.03
C LEU A 9 29.03 -13.79 -54.12
N ILE A 10 27.70 -13.72 -53.93
CA ILE A 10 26.75 -13.97 -55.01
C ILE A 10 26.12 -12.64 -55.41
N LEU A 11 26.59 -12.18 -56.57
CA LEU A 11 26.14 -11.00 -57.29
C LEU A 11 24.96 -11.42 -58.17
N SER A 12 23.77 -10.86 -57.95
CA SER A 12 22.63 -11.03 -58.85
C SER A 12 22.18 -9.66 -59.33
N ALA A 13 22.66 -9.31 -60.54
CA ALA A 13 22.22 -8.15 -61.29
C ALA A 13 20.90 -8.46 -61.99
N PHE A 14 19.82 -7.76 -61.61
CA PHE A 14 18.63 -7.59 -62.45
C PHE A 14 18.57 -6.12 -62.87
N LEU A 15 18.59 -5.91 -64.18
CA LEU A 15 18.47 -4.63 -64.85
C LEU A 15 17.08 -4.54 -65.51
N LEU A 16 16.54 -3.32 -65.44
CA LEU A 16 15.59 -2.67 -66.36
C LEU A 16 14.08 -2.90 -66.17
N GLY A 17 13.48 -1.88 -65.55
CA GLY A 17 12.07 -1.51 -65.67
C GLY A 17 11.88 -0.04 -65.26
N CYS A 18 12.37 0.90 -66.08
CA CYS A 18 12.07 2.33 -65.93
C CYS A 18 10.61 2.59 -66.36
N ASN A 19 9.68 2.50 -65.41
CA ASN A 19 8.45 3.27 -65.50
C ASN A 19 8.65 4.53 -64.65
N GLY A 20 8.71 5.67 -65.33
CA GLY A 20 8.67 6.98 -64.69
C GLY A 20 7.29 7.22 -64.10
N GLU A 21 7.09 6.78 -62.87
CA GLU A 21 6.07 7.33 -61.98
C GLU A 21 6.83 8.18 -60.96
N SER A 22 6.65 9.50 -61.05
CA SER A 22 7.24 10.49 -60.16
C SER A 22 7.03 10.10 -58.70
N GLN A 23 8.12 9.67 -58.05
CA GLN A 23 8.17 9.42 -56.62
C GLN A 23 7.68 10.69 -55.91
N PRO A 24 6.55 10.68 -55.18
CA PRO A 24 6.16 11.83 -54.40
C PRO A 24 7.32 12.12 -53.44
N SER A 25 7.78 13.37 -53.42
CA SER A 25 8.79 13.87 -52.50
C SER A 25 8.53 13.27 -51.12
N PRO A 26 9.54 12.78 -50.39
CA PRO A 26 9.33 12.33 -49.01
C PRO A 26 8.76 13.53 -48.26
N THR A 27 7.46 13.50 -47.97
CA THR A 27 6.80 14.47 -47.12
C THR A 27 7.59 14.49 -45.83
N ASP A 28 8.22 15.62 -45.51
CA ASP A 28 8.97 15.80 -44.27
C ASP A 28 8.13 15.25 -43.13
N ALA A 29 8.60 14.14 -42.53
CA ALA A 29 7.94 13.57 -41.38
C ALA A 29 7.88 14.69 -40.32
N PRO A 30 6.70 14.99 -39.74
CA PRO A 30 6.60 16.05 -38.75
C PRO A 30 7.65 15.81 -37.65
N PRO A 31 8.30 16.88 -37.15
CA PRO A 31 9.37 16.74 -36.18
C PRO A 31 8.88 15.89 -35.00
N PRO A 32 9.71 14.97 -34.48
CA PRO A 32 9.30 14.14 -33.36
C PRO A 32 8.85 15.03 -32.20
N PRO A 33 7.79 14.64 -31.47
CA PRO A 33 7.29 15.44 -30.37
C PRO A 33 8.42 15.70 -29.36
N PRO A 34 8.45 16.88 -28.72
CA PRO A 34 9.45 17.17 -27.71
C PRO A 34 9.39 16.13 -26.59
N PRO A 35 10.54 15.80 -25.96
CA PRO A 35 10.55 14.88 -24.83
C PRO A 35 9.71 15.44 -23.68
N PRO A 36 9.06 14.59 -22.87
CA PRO A 36 8.23 15.03 -21.77
C PRO A 36 9.06 15.71 -20.69
N THR A 37 8.51 16.78 -20.11
CA THR A 37 9.11 17.50 -18.98
C THR A 37 9.07 16.67 -17.69
N PRO A 38 9.91 16.97 -16.69
CA PRO A 38 9.83 16.34 -15.36
C PRO A 38 8.43 16.37 -14.74
N GLN A 39 7.74 17.50 -14.88
CA GLN A 39 6.37 17.68 -14.37
C GLN A 39 5.37 16.74 -15.05
N GLU A 40 5.44 16.59 -16.37
CA GLU A 40 4.55 15.71 -17.14
C GLU A 40 4.79 14.24 -16.78
N MET A 41 6.07 13.84 -16.64
CA MET A 41 6.45 12.50 -16.19
C MET A 41 5.91 12.20 -14.78
N ALA A 42 6.09 13.11 -13.84
CA ALA A 42 5.58 12.96 -12.47
C ALA A 42 4.05 12.89 -12.45
N THR A 43 3.38 13.78 -13.18
CA THR A 43 1.91 13.84 -13.27
C THR A 43 1.34 12.55 -13.85
N SER A 44 1.98 11.97 -14.86
CA SER A 44 1.59 10.69 -15.45
C SER A 44 1.62 9.55 -14.42
N ILE A 45 2.66 9.48 -13.59
CA ILE A 45 2.77 8.48 -12.52
C ILE A 45 1.70 8.70 -11.46
N ILE A 46 1.54 9.94 -10.98
CA ILE A 46 0.55 10.30 -9.95
C ILE A 46 -0.88 9.97 -10.43
N LYS A 47 -1.19 10.25 -11.69
CA LYS A 47 -2.50 9.96 -12.28
C LYS A 47 -2.74 8.46 -12.46
N SER A 48 -1.76 7.73 -13.01
CA SER A 48 -1.89 6.28 -13.25
C SER A 48 -2.01 5.46 -11.97
N THR A 49 -1.52 6.00 -10.85
CA THR A 49 -1.61 5.38 -9.52
C THR A 49 -2.67 6.01 -8.62
N ASN A 50 -3.50 6.90 -9.19
CA ASN A 50 -4.61 7.58 -8.51
C ASN A 50 -4.21 8.27 -7.18
N MET A 51 -2.98 8.78 -7.07
CA MET A 51 -2.47 9.41 -5.84
C MET A 51 -3.10 10.75 -5.50
N ASN A 52 -3.89 11.31 -6.42
CA ASN A 52 -4.66 12.54 -6.22
C ASN A 52 -6.06 12.28 -5.65
N ALA A 53 -6.47 11.02 -5.50
CA ALA A 53 -7.72 10.69 -4.84
C ALA A 53 -7.75 11.23 -3.40
N PRO A 54 -8.93 11.66 -2.90
CA PRO A 54 -9.08 12.01 -1.49
C PRO A 54 -8.80 10.79 -0.62
N ALA A 55 -8.38 11.06 0.63
CA ALA A 55 -8.21 9.97 1.59
C ALA A 55 -9.55 9.26 1.81
N PRO A 56 -9.56 7.92 1.83
CA PRO A 56 -10.80 7.20 2.05
C PRO A 56 -11.28 7.36 3.50
N PRO A 57 -12.55 7.01 3.80
CA PRO A 57 -13.08 7.04 5.16
C PRO A 57 -12.25 6.21 6.14
N ALA A 58 -12.27 6.57 7.42
CA ALA A 58 -11.62 5.80 8.47
C ALA A 58 -12.08 4.32 8.46
N GLY A 59 -11.15 3.39 8.70
CA GLY A 59 -11.42 1.95 8.64
C GLY A 59 -11.43 1.35 7.23
N SER A 60 -11.22 2.15 6.18
CA SER A 60 -11.10 1.64 4.82
C SER A 60 -9.85 0.78 4.64
N LYS A 61 -10.03 -0.37 3.99
CA LYS A 61 -8.95 -1.29 3.61
C LYS A 61 -8.27 -0.84 2.33
N TYR A 62 -7.00 -1.22 2.17
CA TYR A 62 -6.29 -1.10 0.91
C TYR A 62 -6.37 -2.44 0.14
N PRO A 63 -7.04 -2.49 -1.02
CA PRO A 63 -7.15 -3.74 -1.78
C PRO A 63 -5.77 -4.30 -2.18
N GLN A 64 -5.49 -5.56 -1.83
CA GLN A 64 -4.18 -6.17 -2.07
C GLN A 64 -3.79 -6.25 -3.57
N ALA A 65 -4.78 -6.44 -4.44
CA ALA A 65 -4.58 -6.41 -5.89
C ALA A 65 -4.12 -5.03 -6.36
N GLU A 66 -4.70 -3.96 -5.84
CA GLU A 66 -4.29 -2.59 -6.16
C GLU A 66 -2.91 -2.27 -5.57
N ALA A 67 -2.59 -2.79 -4.38
CA ALA A 67 -1.27 -2.58 -3.76
C ALA A 67 -0.17 -3.17 -4.63
N THR A 68 -0.39 -4.39 -5.13
CA THR A 68 0.54 -5.07 -6.04
C THR A 68 0.70 -4.31 -7.35
N LYS A 69 -0.41 -3.90 -7.95
CA LYS A 69 -0.42 -3.12 -9.20
C LYS A 69 0.35 -1.81 -9.06
N VAL A 70 0.08 -1.01 -8.03
CA VAL A 70 0.75 0.29 -7.81
C VAL A 70 2.24 0.10 -7.57
N LYS A 71 2.64 -0.92 -6.79
CA LYS A 71 4.07 -1.26 -6.59
C LYS A 71 4.78 -1.62 -7.89
N ASN A 72 4.12 -2.39 -8.76
CA ASN A 72 4.68 -2.75 -10.06
C ASN A 72 4.87 -1.51 -10.96
N ILE A 73 3.89 -0.60 -11.00
CA ILE A 73 4.01 0.68 -11.72
C ILE A 73 5.20 1.48 -11.19
N PHE A 74 5.35 1.57 -9.87
CA PHE A 74 6.47 2.30 -9.25
C PHE A 74 7.83 1.70 -9.59
N ASN A 75 7.98 0.38 -9.50
CA ASN A 75 9.22 -0.31 -9.86
C ASN A 75 9.57 -0.08 -11.35
N GLN A 76 8.61 -0.25 -12.24
CA GLN A 76 8.80 -0.04 -13.68
C GLN A 76 9.21 1.41 -13.97
N LYS A 77 8.46 2.39 -13.44
CA LYS A 77 8.72 3.80 -13.70
C LYS A 77 10.02 4.29 -13.08
N LYS A 78 10.40 3.76 -11.93
CA LYS A 78 11.72 4.02 -11.35
C LYS A 78 12.84 3.50 -12.26
N GLN A 79 12.73 2.26 -12.75
CA GLN A 79 13.76 1.68 -13.63
C GLN A 79 13.91 2.45 -14.95
N GLU A 80 12.80 2.92 -15.49
CA GLU A 80 12.73 3.74 -16.71
C GLU A 80 13.36 5.14 -16.48
N LEU A 81 12.91 5.86 -15.46
CA LEU A 81 13.21 7.28 -15.28
C LEU A 81 14.51 7.57 -14.52
N SER A 82 15.04 6.61 -13.75
CA SER A 82 16.31 6.80 -13.01
C SER A 82 17.54 6.95 -13.91
N ARG A 83 17.39 6.74 -15.21
CA ARG A 83 18.48 6.83 -16.20
C ARG A 83 18.70 8.24 -16.74
N THR A 84 17.78 9.17 -16.47
CA THR A 84 17.84 10.55 -16.96
C THR A 84 17.78 11.55 -15.81
N GLU A 85 18.35 12.73 -16.02
CA GLU A 85 18.32 13.81 -15.01
C GLU A 85 16.87 14.27 -14.78
N ASP A 86 16.14 14.55 -15.86
CA ASP A 86 14.73 14.93 -15.80
C ASP A 86 13.85 13.86 -15.16
N GLY A 87 14.12 12.59 -15.45
CA GLY A 87 13.41 11.47 -14.84
C GLY A 87 13.69 11.36 -13.33
N THR A 88 14.93 11.65 -12.90
CA THR A 88 15.29 11.73 -11.47
C THR A 88 14.57 12.88 -10.77
N LEU A 89 14.43 14.03 -11.43
CA LEU A 89 13.64 15.16 -10.92
C LEU A 89 12.14 14.78 -10.81
N ALA A 90 11.59 14.09 -11.82
CA ALA A 90 10.22 13.60 -11.78
C ALA A 90 9.98 12.62 -10.63
N LEU A 91 10.88 11.65 -10.42
CA LEU A 91 10.80 10.69 -9.30
C LEU A 91 10.84 11.39 -7.93
N ARG A 92 11.62 12.48 -7.80
CA ARG A 92 11.64 13.30 -6.58
C ARG A 92 10.28 13.95 -6.31
N MET A 93 9.61 14.47 -7.35
CA MET A 93 8.25 15.04 -7.23
C MET A 93 7.23 13.97 -6.82
N VAL A 94 7.30 12.77 -7.42
CA VAL A 94 6.45 11.64 -7.01
C VAL A 94 6.71 11.25 -5.55
N SER A 95 7.97 11.21 -5.12
CA SER A 95 8.33 10.94 -3.72
C SER A 95 7.74 11.97 -2.76
N GLN A 96 7.73 13.25 -3.12
CA GLN A 96 7.09 14.29 -2.31
C GLN A 96 5.58 14.07 -2.21
N ARG A 97 4.93 13.60 -3.28
CA ARG A 97 3.51 13.24 -3.24
C ARG A 97 3.23 12.05 -2.34
N VAL A 98 4.07 11.00 -2.39
CA VAL A 98 4.00 9.86 -1.47
C VAL A 98 4.12 10.33 -0.02
N ASP A 99 5.08 11.20 0.27
CA ASP A 99 5.28 11.79 1.60
C ASP A 99 4.05 12.59 2.08
N GLN A 100 3.40 13.32 1.18
CA GLN A 100 2.18 14.07 1.51
C GLN A 100 1.02 13.14 1.87
N ASN A 101 0.77 12.12 1.03
CA ASN A 101 -0.29 11.14 1.28
C ASN A 101 -0.02 10.34 2.56
N MET A 102 1.24 9.98 2.83
CA MET A 102 1.64 9.29 4.05
C MET A 102 1.20 10.04 5.32
N ARG A 103 1.44 11.36 5.38
CA ARG A 103 1.02 12.19 6.52
C ARG A 103 -0.50 12.18 6.70
N VAL A 104 -1.24 12.28 5.59
CA VAL A 104 -2.71 12.24 5.62
C VAL A 104 -3.22 10.90 6.13
N PHE A 105 -2.69 9.78 5.63
CA PHE A 105 -3.12 8.45 6.06
C PHE A 105 -2.75 8.15 7.51
N GLN A 106 -1.58 8.61 7.97
CA GLN A 106 -1.18 8.49 9.36
C GLN A 106 -2.13 9.26 10.29
N GLN A 107 -2.47 10.50 9.94
CA GLN A 107 -3.42 11.32 10.70
C GLN A 107 -4.82 10.68 10.75
N ALA A 108 -5.26 10.09 9.63
CA ALA A 108 -6.53 9.38 9.53
C ALA A 108 -6.51 7.95 10.12
N LYS A 109 -5.38 7.51 10.67
CA LYS A 109 -5.17 6.13 11.18
C LYS A 109 -5.50 5.04 10.14
N LEU A 110 -5.23 5.30 8.87
CA LEU A 110 -5.40 4.34 7.76
C LEU A 110 -4.16 3.46 7.64
N TRP A 111 -3.96 2.56 8.60
CA TRP A 111 -2.70 1.84 8.76
C TRP A 111 -2.32 0.94 7.57
N GLU A 112 -3.29 0.33 6.87
CA GLU A 112 -3.01 -0.42 5.63
C GLU A 112 -2.45 0.49 4.52
N HIS A 113 -2.98 1.72 4.41
CA HIS A 113 -2.48 2.69 3.44
C HIS A 113 -1.08 3.17 3.81
N VAL A 114 -0.83 3.38 5.11
CA VAL A 114 0.50 3.71 5.64
C VAL A 114 1.53 2.62 5.26
N LEU A 115 1.19 1.34 5.42
CA LEU A 115 2.10 0.26 5.01
C LEU A 115 2.41 0.29 3.52
N VAL A 116 1.39 0.36 2.67
CA VAL A 116 1.59 0.40 1.21
C VAL A 116 2.45 1.60 0.80
N TYR A 117 2.13 2.80 1.29
CA TYR A 117 2.89 4.00 0.92
C TYR A 117 4.33 4.00 1.49
N SER A 118 4.60 3.25 2.56
CA SER A 118 5.95 3.12 3.11
C SER A 118 6.82 2.25 2.20
N GLU A 119 6.22 1.21 1.61
CA GLU A 119 6.86 0.39 0.58
C GLU A 119 7.11 1.22 -0.69
N LEU A 120 6.14 2.04 -1.13
CA LEU A 120 6.33 2.94 -2.28
C LEU A 120 7.47 3.93 -2.07
N HIS A 121 7.58 4.52 -0.88
CA HIS A 121 8.70 5.38 -0.52
C HIS A 121 10.04 4.65 -0.59
N THR A 122 10.09 3.41 -0.10
CA THR A 122 11.30 2.57 -0.12
C THR A 122 11.70 2.18 -1.55
N ILE A 123 10.70 1.92 -2.43
CA ILE A 123 10.96 1.71 -3.86
C ILE A 123 11.64 2.95 -4.43
N LEU A 124 11.08 4.15 -4.23
CA LEU A 124 11.65 5.38 -4.80
C LEU A 124 13.00 5.75 -4.18
N ASN A 125 13.18 5.51 -2.88
CA ASN A 125 14.36 5.91 -2.10
C ASN A 125 14.97 4.70 -1.36
N PRO A 126 15.68 3.80 -2.06
CA PRO A 126 16.30 2.63 -1.43
C PRO A 126 17.24 3.01 -0.29
N GLY A 127 17.21 2.24 0.78
CA GLY A 127 18.05 2.47 1.97
C GLY A 127 17.53 3.58 2.90
N SER A 128 16.45 4.29 2.53
CA SER A 128 15.82 5.25 3.43
C SER A 128 15.19 4.56 4.64
N LYS A 129 15.52 5.03 5.85
CA LYS A 129 14.93 4.57 7.11
C LYS A 129 13.76 5.44 7.60
N LYS A 130 13.35 6.43 6.80
CA LYS A 130 12.42 7.52 7.20
C LYS A 130 11.11 7.02 7.82
N TYR A 131 10.58 5.89 7.35
CA TYR A 131 9.26 5.38 7.75
C TYR A 131 9.30 4.04 8.49
N VAL A 132 10.48 3.58 8.93
CA VAL A 132 10.61 2.28 9.61
C VAL A 132 9.77 2.22 10.88
N ASP A 133 9.87 3.23 11.75
CA ASP A 133 9.13 3.25 13.01
C ASP A 133 7.61 3.37 12.78
N ILE A 134 7.22 4.15 11.77
CA ILE A 134 5.80 4.31 11.38
C ILE A 134 5.25 3.01 10.81
N GLN A 135 6.04 2.27 10.04
CA GLN A 135 5.68 0.95 9.52
C GLN A 135 5.49 -0.06 10.66
N GLN A 136 6.42 -0.10 11.62
CA GLN A 136 6.31 -0.96 12.80
C GLN A 136 5.05 -0.64 13.61
N ARG A 137 4.77 0.64 13.82
CA ARG A 137 3.53 1.09 14.47
C ARG A 137 2.29 0.66 13.70
N ALA A 138 2.25 0.85 12.38
CA ALA A 138 1.13 0.44 11.55
C ALA A 138 0.90 -1.08 11.61
N ILE A 139 1.97 -1.89 11.65
CA ILE A 139 1.89 -3.34 11.87
C ILE A 139 1.28 -3.65 13.24
N ALA A 140 1.72 -2.98 14.30
CA ALA A 140 1.16 -3.18 15.65
C ALA A 140 -0.35 -2.84 15.67
N GLU A 141 -0.74 -1.71 15.09
CA GLU A 141 -2.14 -1.29 15.05
C GLU A 141 -3.02 -2.25 14.25
N LEU A 142 -2.53 -2.81 13.13
CA LEU A 142 -3.27 -3.82 12.35
C LEU A 142 -3.37 -5.19 13.01
N LYS A 143 -2.49 -5.48 13.98
CA LYS A 143 -2.55 -6.68 14.81
C LYS A 143 -3.52 -6.53 15.98
N ARG A 144 -3.98 -5.32 16.28
CA ARG A 144 -4.93 -5.08 17.36
C ARG A 144 -6.30 -5.68 17.00
N PRO A 145 -6.86 -6.57 17.83
CA PRO A 145 -8.19 -7.11 17.58
C PRO A 145 -9.26 -6.02 17.72
N ILE A 146 -10.27 -6.08 16.86
CA ILE A 146 -11.51 -5.33 17.04
C ILE A 146 -12.45 -6.20 17.86
N VAL A 147 -12.78 -5.73 19.06
CA VAL A 147 -13.54 -6.50 20.04
C VAL A 147 -15.02 -6.10 19.97
N THR A 148 -15.91 -7.10 19.98
CA THR A 148 -17.35 -6.92 20.15
C THR A 148 -17.82 -7.76 21.33
N ILE A 149 -18.43 -7.13 22.33
CA ILE A 149 -18.98 -7.84 23.49
C ILE A 149 -20.38 -8.37 23.14
N LYS A 150 -20.57 -9.68 23.27
CA LYS A 150 -21.86 -10.37 23.07
C LYS A 150 -22.69 -10.45 24.33
N GLY A 151 -22.06 -10.45 25.50
CA GLY A 151 -22.75 -10.48 26.79
C GLY A 151 -21.82 -10.89 27.92
N PHE A 152 -22.41 -11.01 29.10
CA PHE A 152 -21.73 -11.41 30.33
C PHE A 152 -22.47 -12.58 30.97
N VAL A 153 -21.73 -13.45 31.66
CA VAL A 153 -22.29 -14.46 32.56
C VAL A 153 -21.57 -14.40 33.89
N SER A 154 -22.33 -14.54 34.97
CA SER A 154 -21.79 -14.66 36.33
C SER A 154 -21.44 -16.11 36.61
N VAL A 155 -20.30 -16.35 37.25
CA VAL A 155 -19.92 -17.71 37.67
C VAL A 155 -20.50 -17.97 39.06
N GLY A 156 -21.67 -18.61 39.12
CA GLY A 156 -22.35 -18.95 40.38
C GLY A 156 -22.69 -17.71 41.21
N ASN A 157 -22.38 -17.74 42.52
CA ASN A 157 -22.57 -16.61 43.45
C ASN A 157 -21.35 -15.67 43.53
N SER A 158 -20.35 -15.84 42.67
CA SER A 158 -19.16 -14.98 42.69
C SER A 158 -19.42 -13.67 41.93
N GLU A 159 -18.74 -12.60 42.33
CA GLU A 159 -18.71 -11.34 41.59
C GLU A 159 -17.92 -11.43 40.27
N GLN A 160 -17.25 -12.56 40.01
CA GLN A 160 -16.47 -12.76 38.80
C GLN A 160 -17.38 -12.92 37.57
N LYS A 161 -17.18 -12.02 36.61
CA LYS A 161 -17.90 -12.00 35.34
C LYS A 161 -17.04 -12.57 34.22
N ILE A 162 -17.65 -13.36 33.37
CA ILE A 162 -17.07 -13.82 32.11
C ILE A 162 -17.73 -13.00 30.99
N ALA A 163 -16.93 -12.30 30.19
CA ALA A 163 -17.40 -11.65 28.97
C ALA A 163 -17.30 -12.62 27.79
N PHE A 164 -18.34 -12.65 26.95
CA PHE A 164 -18.35 -13.35 25.67
C PHE A 164 -18.01 -12.35 24.58
N LEU A 165 -16.96 -12.63 23.81
CA LEU A 165 -16.35 -11.69 22.87
C LEU A 165 -16.31 -12.30 21.47
N ASP A 166 -16.59 -11.48 20.46
CA ASP A 166 -16.07 -11.70 19.11
C ASP A 166 -14.84 -10.81 18.91
N LEU A 167 -13.75 -11.41 18.46
CA LEU A 167 -12.46 -10.77 18.25
C LEU A 167 -12.12 -10.86 16.76
N TYR A 168 -12.29 -9.76 16.04
CA TYR A 168 -11.91 -9.67 14.64
C TYR A 168 -10.44 -9.27 14.51
N MET A 169 -9.65 -10.08 13.83
CA MET A 169 -8.22 -9.86 13.56
C MET A 169 -8.04 -9.21 12.18
N PRO A 170 -7.79 -7.89 12.08
CA PRO A 170 -7.83 -7.18 10.80
C PRO A 170 -6.84 -7.72 9.77
N LEU A 171 -5.62 -8.06 10.22
CA LEU A 171 -4.55 -8.55 9.37
C LEU A 171 -4.83 -9.95 8.78
N GLN A 172 -5.52 -10.81 9.53
CA GLN A 172 -5.86 -12.18 9.12
C GLN A 172 -7.20 -12.25 8.40
N GLY A 173 -8.11 -11.29 8.68
CA GLY A 173 -9.47 -11.32 8.20
C GLY A 173 -10.36 -12.35 8.90
N GLU A 174 -9.93 -12.86 10.05
CA GLU A 174 -10.61 -13.89 10.83
C GLU A 174 -11.31 -13.31 12.06
N THR A 175 -12.41 -13.94 12.48
CA THR A 175 -13.10 -13.63 13.74
C THR A 175 -13.03 -14.84 14.66
N HIS A 176 -12.57 -14.64 15.89
CA HIS A 176 -12.58 -15.66 16.94
C HIS A 176 -13.64 -15.32 17.98
N THR A 177 -14.47 -16.30 18.33
CA THR A 177 -15.39 -16.18 19.46
C THR A 177 -14.75 -16.82 20.68
N ASP A 178 -14.60 -16.06 21.76
CA ASP A 178 -13.98 -16.56 22.99
C ASP A 178 -14.65 -15.94 24.23
N ARG A 179 -14.29 -16.47 25.38
CA ARG A 179 -14.69 -16.02 26.70
C ARG A 179 -13.45 -15.54 27.44
N MET A 180 -13.57 -14.37 28.08
CA MET A 180 -12.48 -13.81 28.89
C MET A 180 -13.00 -13.38 30.26
N ARG A 181 -12.14 -13.54 31.28
CA ARG A 181 -12.33 -13.02 32.63
C ARG A 181 -11.39 -11.85 32.88
N GLU A 182 -11.71 -11.06 33.91
CA GLU A 182 -10.82 -10.03 34.42
C GLU A 182 -9.42 -10.60 34.71
N GLY A 183 -8.39 -9.89 34.26
CA GLY A 183 -6.99 -10.29 34.34
C GLY A 183 -6.51 -11.23 33.24
N GLU A 184 -7.39 -11.85 32.44
CA GLU A 184 -6.98 -12.76 31.37
C GLU A 184 -6.41 -12.01 30.15
N GLU A 185 -5.39 -12.65 29.53
CA GLU A 185 -4.69 -12.15 28.36
C GLU A 185 -4.87 -13.12 27.19
N LYS A 186 -5.46 -12.64 26.08
CA LYS A 186 -5.67 -13.42 24.85
C LYS A 186 -5.60 -12.51 23.64
N TYR A 187 -5.15 -13.04 22.49
CA TYR A 187 -5.10 -12.31 21.21
C TYR A 187 -4.40 -10.93 21.29
N GLY A 188 -3.41 -10.79 22.18
CA GLY A 188 -2.67 -9.55 22.38
C GLY A 188 -3.41 -8.46 23.16
N ILE A 189 -4.55 -8.78 23.78
CA ILE A 189 -5.28 -7.88 24.68
C ILE A 189 -5.43 -8.49 26.07
N LYS A 190 -5.51 -7.62 27.08
CA LYS A 190 -5.79 -7.98 28.46
C LYS A 190 -7.12 -7.40 28.90
N PHE A 191 -7.96 -8.22 29.51
CA PHE A 191 -9.18 -7.76 30.17
C PHE A 191 -8.80 -7.12 31.49
N ILE A 192 -8.98 -5.80 31.63
CA ILE A 192 -8.62 -5.05 32.84
C ILE A 192 -9.75 -5.03 33.86
N GLU A 193 -10.94 -4.59 33.48
CA GLU A 193 -12.10 -4.51 34.38
C GLU A 193 -13.43 -4.39 33.62
N VAL A 194 -14.53 -4.70 34.30
CA VAL A 194 -15.88 -4.48 33.78
C VAL A 194 -16.30 -3.03 34.03
N ILE A 195 -16.80 -2.36 33.01
CA ILE A 195 -17.29 -0.98 33.10
C ILE A 195 -18.78 -0.99 33.44
N GLY A 196 -19.11 -0.36 34.58
CA GLY A 196 -20.48 -0.16 35.06
C GLY A 196 -21.22 -1.48 35.33
N ARG A 197 -22.56 -1.46 35.22
CA ARG A 197 -23.41 -2.66 35.37
C ARG A 197 -23.40 -3.50 34.09
N GLU A 198 -22.25 -4.10 33.78
CA GLU A 198 -22.06 -4.92 32.57
C GLU A 198 -22.34 -4.13 31.29
N GLN A 199 -21.95 -2.85 31.28
CA GLN A 199 -22.16 -1.97 30.14
C GLN A 199 -21.01 -2.06 29.14
N GLY A 200 -19.80 -2.37 29.61
CA GLY A 200 -18.62 -2.53 28.78
C GLY A 200 -17.46 -3.22 29.50
N VAL A 201 -16.32 -3.27 28.84
CA VAL A 201 -15.06 -3.80 29.36
C VAL A 201 -13.94 -2.83 29.00
N LEU A 202 -13.04 -2.58 29.95
CA LEU A 202 -11.77 -1.90 29.71
C LEU A 202 -10.73 -2.97 29.33
N PHE A 203 -10.10 -2.80 28.17
CA PHE A 203 -9.01 -3.65 27.71
C PHE A 203 -7.70 -2.86 27.66
N GLU A 204 -6.58 -3.56 27.82
CA GLU A 204 -5.24 -3.06 27.48
C GLU A 204 -4.73 -3.79 26.24
N TYR A 205 -4.15 -3.05 25.29
CA TYR A 205 -3.47 -3.63 24.14
C TYR A 205 -1.98 -3.85 24.44
N MET A 206 -1.58 -5.11 24.58
CA MET A 206 -0.26 -5.49 25.13
C MET A 206 0.93 -4.98 24.30
N ALA A 207 0.76 -4.73 23.00
CA ALA A 207 1.86 -4.29 22.16
C ALA A 207 2.20 -2.80 22.34
N THR A 208 1.25 -1.97 22.76
CA THR A 208 1.45 -0.53 22.97
C THR A 208 1.26 -0.09 24.42
N GLY A 209 0.62 -0.91 25.25
CA GLY A 209 0.19 -0.55 26.61
C GLY A 209 -1.04 0.36 26.63
N ASP A 210 -1.64 0.67 25.47
CA ASP A 210 -2.79 1.56 25.42
C ASP A 210 -4.05 0.87 25.91
N THR A 211 -4.84 1.56 26.74
CA THR A 211 -6.15 1.08 27.19
C THR A 211 -7.28 1.56 26.28
N PHE A 212 -8.35 0.77 26.20
CA PHE A 212 -9.54 1.12 25.43
C PHE A 212 -10.80 0.48 25.96
N GLU A 213 -11.89 1.22 25.84
CA GLU A 213 -13.20 0.79 26.31
C GLU A 213 -14.00 0.19 25.15
N VAL A 214 -14.68 -0.91 25.43
CA VAL A 214 -15.61 -1.55 24.50
C VAL A 214 -16.93 -1.66 25.21
N PHE A 215 -17.99 -1.09 24.63
CA PHE A 215 -19.33 -1.15 25.19
C PHE A 215 -20.16 -2.25 24.54
N THR A 216 -21.06 -2.82 25.31
CA THR A 216 -22.09 -3.73 24.82
C THR A 216 -22.97 -3.02 23.80
N ASN A 217 -23.20 -3.67 22.66
CA ASN A 217 -24.11 -3.15 21.66
C ASN A 217 -25.55 -3.45 22.11
N LYS A 218 -26.05 -2.70 23.09
CA LYS A 218 -27.45 -2.78 23.50
C LYS A 218 -28.28 -2.15 22.39
N ALA A 219 -28.63 -2.94 21.38
CA ALA A 219 -29.81 -2.63 20.58
C ALA A 219 -30.96 -2.50 21.58
N SER A 220 -31.49 -1.29 21.72
CA SER A 220 -32.74 -1.01 22.41
C SER A 220 -33.80 -1.94 21.82
N LYS A 221 -34.11 -3.03 22.53
CA LYS A 221 -35.33 -3.80 22.30
C LYS A 221 -36.50 -3.04 22.88
#